data_AF-A0A970CBZ2-F1
#
_entry.id   AF-A0A970CBZ2-F1
#
_cell.length_a   1.000
_cell.length_b   1.000
_cell.length_c   1.000
_cell.angle_alpha   90.00
_cell.angle_beta   90.00
_cell.angle_gamma   90.00
#
_symmetry.space_group_name_H-M   'P 1'
#
loop_
_entity.id
_entity.type
_entity.pdbx_description
1 polymer ?
#
loop_
_entity_poly.entity_id
_entity_poly.type
_entity_poly.pdbx_seq_one_letter_code
_entity_poly.pdbx_strand_id
1 'polypeptide(L)'
;MSRHMQLVVTVQSYYSGDLEGIYPKLARHLGRLHADLLSSNPSLYELTGQLDQVLYRFEGTQLGAVLLRHRENLLRFRKGIQDNIANWNLAQADRLLYSLEDTFDEIERELD
;
A
#
# COMPACT_ATOMS: atom_id res chain seq x y z
N MET A 1 20.64 -13.45 -20.65
CA MET A 1 20.24 -12.12 -20.15
C MET A 1 20.80 -11.06 -21.08
N SER A 2 20.03 -10.00 -21.40
CA SER A 2 20.48 -8.93 -22.30
C SER A 2 21.64 -8.14 -21.68
N ARG A 3 22.65 -7.78 -22.49
CA ARG A 3 23.85 -7.04 -22.05
C ARG A 3 23.61 -5.55 -21.78
N HIS A 4 22.54 -4.98 -22.34
CA HIS A 4 22.30 -3.53 -22.32
C HIS A 4 20.84 -3.15 -22.06
N MET A 5 19.96 -4.14 -21.84
CA MET A 5 18.54 -3.89 -21.63
C MET A 5 18.06 -4.64 -20.39
N GLN A 6 17.24 -3.96 -19.61
CA GLN A 6 16.55 -4.53 -18.46
C GLN A 6 15.06 -4.24 -18.61
N LEU A 7 14.25 -5.23 -18.24
CA LEU A 7 12.82 -5.01 -18.08
C LEU A 7 12.58 -4.51 -16.66
N VAL A 8 11.90 -3.37 -16.56
CA VAL A 8 11.51 -2.76 -15.28
C VAL A 8 10.01 -2.93 -15.13
N VAL A 9 9.59 -3.58 -14.04
CA VAL A 9 8.18 -3.69 -13.67
C VAL A 9 7.99 -2.87 -12.39
N THR A 10 7.15 -1.84 -12.48
CA THR A 10 6.83 -0.93 -11.38
C THR A 10 5.33 -0.89 -11.15
N VAL A 11 4.92 -0.95 -9.88
CA VAL A 11 3.55 -0.67 -9.46
C VAL A 11 3.43 0.83 -9.25
N GLN A 12 2.43 1.45 -9.86
CA GLN A 12 2.16 2.89 -9.74
C GLN A 12 0.78 3.11 -9.16
N SER A 13 0.60 4.20 -8.43
CA SER A 13 -0.73 4.65 -8.02
C SER A 13 -1.53 5.09 -9.25
N TYR A 14 -2.79 4.67 -9.34
CA TYR A 14 -3.74 5.15 -10.34
C TYR A 14 -4.98 5.72 -9.64
N TYR A 15 -4.77 6.81 -8.91
CA TYR A 15 -5.86 7.55 -8.28
C TYR A 15 -6.48 8.49 -9.32
N SER A 16 -7.80 8.60 -9.34
CA SER A 16 -8.52 9.59 -10.17
C SER A 16 -8.33 11.02 -9.66
N GLY A 17 -7.71 11.20 -8.48
CA GLY A 17 -7.22 12.45 -7.92
C GLY A 17 -5.96 12.17 -7.09
N ASP A 18 -6.07 12.23 -5.77
CA ASP A 18 -4.99 11.92 -4.83
C ASP A 18 -5.43 10.88 -3.79
N LEU A 19 -4.46 10.30 -3.06
CA LEU A 19 -4.75 9.43 -1.92
C LEU A 19 -5.75 10.07 -0.94
N GLU A 20 -5.70 11.39 -0.73
CA GLU A 20 -6.66 12.14 0.08
C GLU A 20 -8.09 12.10 -0.46
N GLY A 21 -8.26 12.04 -1.79
CA GLY A 21 -9.57 11.99 -2.42
C GLY A 21 -10.22 10.61 -2.36
N ILE A 22 -9.41 9.55 -2.38
CA ILE A 22 -9.90 8.15 -2.35
C ILE A 22 -9.98 7.61 -0.92
N TYR A 23 -8.98 7.92 -0.10
CA TYR A 23 -8.83 7.45 1.29
C TYR A 23 -8.70 8.63 2.26
N PRO A 24 -9.75 9.45 2.44
CA PRO A 24 -9.68 10.69 3.21
C PRO A 24 -9.34 10.48 4.69
N LYS A 25 -9.81 9.40 5.32
CA LYS A 25 -9.53 9.13 6.73
C LYS A 25 -8.10 8.62 6.90
N LEU A 26 -7.68 7.67 6.08
CA LEU A 26 -6.29 7.21 6.04
C LEU A 26 -5.35 8.39 5.84
N ALA A 27 -5.62 9.26 4.86
CA ALA A 27 -4.81 10.43 4.60
C ALA A 27 -4.84 11.43 5.78
N ARG A 28 -5.99 11.67 6.40
CA ARG A 28 -6.08 12.49 7.63
C ARG A 28 -5.21 11.95 8.76
N HIS A 29 -5.19 10.63 8.96
CA HIS A 29 -4.35 10.01 9.98
C HIS A 29 -2.87 10.06 9.61
N LEU A 30 -2.52 9.78 8.34
CA LEU A 30 -1.15 9.85 7.85
C LEU A 30 -0.59 11.28 7.89
N GLY A 31 -1.35 12.27 7.42
CA GLY A 31 -0.94 13.67 7.32
C GLY A 31 -0.71 14.35 8.68
N ARG A 32 -1.39 13.90 9.75
CA ARG A 32 -1.19 14.43 11.11
C ARG A 32 0.20 14.17 11.68
N LEU A 33 0.82 13.06 11.29
CA LEU A 33 2.10 12.61 11.84
C LEU A 33 3.20 12.51 10.78
N HIS A 34 2.83 12.63 9.49
CA HIS A 34 3.69 12.27 8.37
C HIS A 34 3.22 12.90 7.04
N ALA A 35 3.15 14.24 7.00
CA ALA A 35 2.77 14.99 5.80
C ALA A 35 3.68 14.68 4.59
N ASP A 36 4.95 14.37 4.83
CA ASP A 36 5.91 14.02 3.78
C ASP A 36 5.49 12.76 3.01
N LEU A 37 4.86 11.78 3.67
CA LEU A 37 4.37 10.56 2.99
C LEU A 37 3.20 10.85 2.06
N LEU A 38 2.36 11.84 2.33
CA LEU A 38 1.26 12.23 1.44
C LEU A 38 1.77 13.03 0.25
N SER A 39 2.82 13.84 0.44
CA SER A 39 3.40 14.69 -0.61
C SER A 39 3.91 13.91 -1.83
N SER A 40 4.26 12.63 -1.65
CA SER A 40 4.70 11.74 -2.72
C SER A 40 3.57 10.91 -3.37
N ASN A 41 2.31 11.08 -2.94
CA ASN A 41 1.13 10.32 -3.41
C ASN A 41 1.40 8.80 -3.59
N PRO A 42 1.86 8.12 -2.52
CA PRO A 42 2.37 6.76 -2.60
C PRO A 42 1.25 5.79 -2.99
N SER A 43 1.60 4.78 -3.76
CA SER A 43 0.69 3.67 -4.01
C SER A 43 0.42 2.88 -2.73
N LEU A 44 -0.73 2.21 -2.65
CA LEU A 44 -1.05 1.29 -1.55
C LEU A 44 0.02 0.18 -1.42
N TYR A 45 0.59 -0.23 -2.54
CA TYR A 45 1.71 -1.15 -2.57
C TYR A 45 2.98 -0.58 -1.92
N GLU A 46 3.31 0.70 -2.16
CA GLU A 46 4.42 1.38 -1.47
C GLU A 46 4.14 1.65 0.01
N LEU A 47 2.87 1.88 0.39
CA LEU A 47 2.48 2.00 1.79
C LEU A 47 2.67 0.68 2.54
N THR A 48 2.25 -0.46 1.95
CA THR A 48 2.61 -1.78 2.51
C THR A 48 4.12 -2.04 2.45
N GLY A 49 4.79 -1.37 1.52
CA GLY A 49 6.23 -1.14 1.44
C GLY A 49 6.89 -0.80 2.77
N GLN A 50 6.25 0.13 3.47
CA GLN A 50 6.76 0.80 4.66
C GLN A 50 5.94 0.44 5.90
N LEU A 51 5.15 -0.64 5.85
CA LEU A 51 4.16 -0.98 6.87
C LEU A 51 4.76 -1.07 8.27
N ASP A 52 5.92 -1.69 8.44
CA ASP A 52 6.56 -1.79 9.77
C ASP A 52 7.00 -0.41 10.29
N GLN A 53 7.48 0.47 9.42
CA GLN A 53 7.84 1.85 9.79
C GLN A 53 6.60 2.68 10.13
N VAL A 54 5.51 2.49 9.40
CA VAL A 54 4.22 3.13 9.70
C VAL A 54 3.70 2.61 11.05
N LEU A 55 3.61 1.30 11.25
CA LEU A 55 3.15 0.71 12.51
C LEU A 55 3.95 1.18 13.72
N TYR A 56 5.28 1.24 13.61
CA TYR A 56 6.14 1.75 14.67
C TYR A 56 5.82 3.22 15.02
N ARG A 57 5.63 4.07 14.02
CA ARG A 57 5.34 5.51 14.26
C ARG A 57 3.93 5.77 14.76
N PHE A 58 2.98 4.91 14.39
CA PHE A 58 1.57 5.01 14.75
C PHE A 58 1.20 4.11 15.94
N GLU A 59 2.19 3.60 16.67
CA GLU A 59 1.98 2.79 17.87
C GLU A 59 1.10 3.54 18.89
N GLY A 60 0.09 2.86 19.43
CA GLY A 60 -0.87 3.46 20.36
C GLY A 60 -1.94 4.36 19.73
N THR A 61 -1.94 4.57 18.41
CA THR A 61 -3.00 5.31 17.70
C THR A 61 -4.07 4.38 17.12
N GLN A 62 -5.25 4.92 16.80
CA GLN A 62 -6.31 4.18 16.10
C GLN A 62 -5.83 3.62 14.77
N LEU A 63 -5.07 4.41 13.98
CA LEU A 63 -4.49 3.95 12.72
C LEU A 63 -3.55 2.76 12.94
N GLY A 64 -2.65 2.85 13.93
CA GLY A 64 -1.75 1.75 14.26
C GLY A 64 -2.51 0.48 14.64
N ALA A 65 -3.56 0.58 15.45
CA ALA A 65 -4.38 -0.57 15.86
C ALA A 65 -5.17 -1.20 14.69
N VAL A 66 -5.70 -0.40 13.77
CA VAL A 66 -6.37 -0.90 12.56
C VAL A 66 -5.35 -1.56 11.62
N LEU A 67 -4.23 -0.89 11.32
CA LEU A 67 -3.18 -1.45 10.47
C LEU A 67 -2.58 -2.74 11.05
N LEU A 68 -2.46 -2.85 12.37
CA LEU A 68 -1.92 -4.04 13.03
C LEU A 68 -2.84 -5.25 12.83
N ARG A 69 -4.17 -5.05 12.86
CA ARG A 69 -5.16 -6.11 12.59
C ARG A 69 -5.07 -6.63 11.16
N HIS A 70 -4.77 -5.76 10.20
CA HIS A 70 -4.63 -6.11 8.79
C HIS A 70 -3.19 -6.48 8.37
N ARG A 71 -2.22 -6.41 9.29
CA ARG A 71 -0.78 -6.52 8.99
C ARG A 71 -0.43 -7.79 8.22
N GLU A 72 -0.89 -8.95 8.69
CA GLU A 72 -0.55 -10.23 8.06
C GLU A 72 -1.09 -10.32 6.63
N ASN A 73 -2.31 -9.82 6.41
CA ASN A 73 -2.92 -9.78 5.08
C ASN A 73 -2.14 -8.86 4.14
N LEU A 74 -1.82 -7.64 4.58
CA LEU A 74 -1.04 -6.67 3.79
C LEU A 74 0.34 -7.22 3.40
N LEU A 75 1.05 -7.85 4.34
CA LEU A 75 2.35 -8.48 4.06
C LEU A 75 2.22 -9.67 3.10
N ARG A 76 1.16 -10.47 3.23
CA ARG A 76 0.88 -11.59 2.33
C ARG A 76 0.59 -11.10 0.91
N PHE A 77 -0.22 -10.06 0.74
CA PHE A 77 -0.49 -9.46 -0.57
C PHE A 77 0.79 -8.93 -1.19
N ARG A 78 1.58 -8.15 -0.45
CA ARG A 78 2.83 -7.61 -0.95
C ARG A 78 3.79 -8.70 -1.43
N LYS A 79 3.99 -9.76 -0.61
CA LYS A 79 4.84 -10.90 -1.00
C LYS A 79 4.28 -11.59 -2.24
N GLY A 80 2.97 -11.85 -2.29
CA GLY A 80 2.32 -12.46 -3.45
C GLY A 80 2.49 -11.64 -4.72
N ILE A 81 2.38 -10.31 -4.64
CA ILE A 81 2.61 -9.40 -5.77
C ILE A 81 4.08 -9.49 -6.22
N GLN A 82 5.04 -9.44 -5.29
CA GLN A 82 6.48 -9.59 -5.60
C GLN A 82 6.79 -10.91 -6.29
N ASP A 83 6.28 -12.02 -5.75
CA ASP A 83 6.49 -13.36 -6.30
C ASP A 83 5.89 -13.48 -7.71
N ASN A 84 4.68 -12.93 -7.94
CA ASN A 84 4.06 -12.97 -9.27
C ASN A 84 4.76 -12.06 -10.28
N ILE A 85 5.24 -10.88 -9.87
CA ILE A 85 6.06 -10.01 -10.72
C ILE A 85 7.38 -10.72 -11.09
N ALA A 86 8.06 -11.33 -10.12
CA ALA A 86 9.32 -12.05 -10.35
C ALA A 86 9.15 -13.24 -11.31
N ASN A 87 7.99 -13.89 -11.26
CA ASN A 87 7.62 -15.01 -12.14
C ASN A 87 6.93 -14.57 -13.45
N TRP A 88 6.90 -13.26 -13.76
CA TRP A 88 6.22 -12.71 -14.95
C TRP A 88 4.72 -13.01 -15.04
N ASN A 89 4.08 -13.35 -13.93
CA ASN A 89 2.65 -13.59 -13.82
C ASN A 89 1.90 -12.29 -13.50
N LEU A 90 1.99 -11.32 -14.41
CA LEU A 90 1.49 -9.97 -14.19
C LEU A 90 -0.04 -9.93 -13.98
N ALA A 91 -0.80 -10.83 -14.61
CA ALA A 91 -2.24 -10.91 -14.43
C ALA A 91 -2.63 -11.32 -12.99
N GLN A 92 -1.86 -12.22 -12.37
CA GLN A 92 -2.10 -12.55 -10.95
C GLN A 92 -1.59 -11.47 -10.01
N ALA A 93 -0.49 -10.80 -10.34
CA ALA A 93 -0.05 -9.63 -9.59
C ALA A 93 -1.13 -8.53 -9.57
N ASP A 94 -1.74 -8.27 -10.72
CA ASP A 94 -2.85 -7.31 -10.88
C ASP A 94 -4.07 -7.69 -10.03
N ARG A 95 -4.48 -8.96 -10.04
CA ARG A 95 -5.57 -9.42 -9.15
C ARG A 95 -5.26 -9.24 -7.67
N LEU A 96 -4.01 -9.44 -7.27
CA LEU A 96 -3.60 -9.21 -5.88
C LEU A 96 -3.55 -7.73 -5.52
N LEU A 97 -3.31 -6.84 -6.49
CA LEU A 97 -3.44 -5.39 -6.28
C LEU A 97 -4.90 -5.01 -6.01
N TYR A 98 -5.87 -5.57 -6.73
CA TYR A 98 -7.29 -5.36 -6.41
C TYR A 98 -7.64 -5.86 -5.01
N SER A 99 -7.16 -7.04 -4.59
CA SER A 99 -7.40 -7.51 -3.22
C SER A 99 -6.70 -6.65 -2.16
N LEU A 100 -5.58 -6.02 -2.51
CA LEU A 100 -4.92 -5.05 -1.65
C LEU A 100 -5.78 -3.79 -1.50
N GLU A 101 -6.36 -3.28 -2.59
CA GLU A 101 -7.32 -2.17 -2.56
C GLU A 101 -8.52 -2.50 -1.67
N ASP A 102 -9.13 -3.67 -1.81
CA ASP A 102 -10.25 -4.13 -0.96
C ASP A 102 -9.88 -4.07 0.54
N THR A 103 -8.64 -4.45 0.88
CA THR A 103 -8.16 -4.40 2.27
C THR A 103 -8.00 -2.96 2.76
N PHE A 104 -7.52 -2.04 1.91
CA PHE A 104 -7.45 -0.63 2.27
C PHE A 104 -8.82 0.03 2.36
N ASP A 105 -9.79 -0.40 1.56
CA ASP A 105 -11.18 0.03 1.68
C ASP A 105 -11.79 -0.42 3.02
N GLU A 106 -11.47 -1.63 3.49
CA GLU A 106 -11.86 -2.08 4.83
C GLU A 106 -11.19 -1.25 5.93
N ILE A 107 -9.88 -1.00 5.82
CA ILE A 107 -9.14 -0.14 6.75
C ILE A 107 -9.78 1.26 6.82
N GLU A 108 -10.12 1.85 5.68
CA GLU A 108 -10.76 3.16 5.59
C GLU A 108 -12.15 3.18 6.26
N ARG A 109 -12.90 2.07 6.18
CA ARG A 109 -14.18 1.94 6.89
C ARG A 109 -14.01 1.82 8.40
N GLU A 110 -12.92 1.21 8.86
CA GLU A 110 -12.62 1.02 10.29
C GLU A 110 -12.00 2.25 10.98
N LEU A 111 -11.37 3.12 10.20
CA LEU A 111 -10.98 4.45 10.67
C LEU A 111 -12.26 5.28 10.77
N ASP A 112 -12.54 5.93 11.91
CA ASP A 112 -13.75 6.73 12.12
C ASP A 112 -13.59 8.18 11.63
#